data_AF-A0A1Z8W0L3-F1
#
_entry.id   AF-A0A1Z8W0L3-F1
#
_cell.length_a   1.000
_cell.length_b   1.000
_cell.length_c   1.000
_cell.angle_alpha   90.00
_cell.angle_beta   90.00
_cell.angle_gamma   90.00
#
_symmetry.space_group_name_H-M   'P 1'
#
loop_
_entity.id
_entity.type
_entity.pdbx_description
1 polymer ?
#
loop_
_entity_poly.entity_id
_entity_poly.type
_entity_poly.pdbx_seq_one_letter_code
_entity_poly.pdbx_strand_id
1 'polypeptide(L)'
;MSFYTYVIASTNPSLKTYVGWTTDIKKRLAKHNSGKGAKSTRGRNWKLIYKEKFDTKTKAMKREYKIKKDQSFRNKLRNKI
;
A
#
# COMPACT_ATOMS: atom_id res chain seq x y z
N MET A 1 3.01 12.26 -16.25
CA MET A 1 3.05 10.93 -15.59
C MET A 1 2.38 11.05 -14.22
N SER A 2 1.45 10.16 -13.86
CA SER A 2 0.82 10.19 -12.53
C SER A 2 1.46 9.20 -11.58
N PHE A 3 1.68 9.63 -10.34
CA PHE A 3 2.22 8.82 -9.27
C PHE A 3 1.11 8.51 -8.27
N TYR A 4 1.18 7.35 -7.63
CA TYR A 4 0.19 6.94 -6.66
C TYR A 4 0.87 6.44 -5.40
N THR A 5 0.40 6.91 -4.25
CA THR A 5 0.72 6.31 -2.95
C THR A 5 -0.43 5.38 -2.60
N TYR A 6 -0.10 4.16 -2.18
CA TYR A 6 -1.09 3.14 -1.85
C TYR A 6 -0.79 2.49 -0.51
N VAL A 7 -1.88 2.03 0.13
CA VAL A 7 -1.82 1.17 1.31
C VAL A 7 -2.61 -0.08 0.99
N ILE A 8 -1.98 -1.22 1.24
CA ILE A 8 -2.59 -2.54 1.15
C ILE A 8 -2.57 -3.18 2.54
N ALA A 9 -3.59 -3.97 2.85
CA ALA A 9 -3.64 -4.81 4.04
C ALA A 9 -3.73 -6.26 3.64
N SER A 10 -3.15 -7.14 4.45
CA SER A 10 -3.35 -8.56 4.32
C SER A 10 -4.69 -8.98 4.92
N THR A 11 -5.42 -9.84 4.22
CA THR A 11 -6.69 -10.41 4.70
C THR A 11 -6.51 -11.65 5.59
N ASN A 12 -5.27 -12.10 5.80
CA ASN A 12 -4.94 -13.21 6.70
C ASN A 12 -4.93 -12.75 8.18
N PRO A 13 -5.03 -13.68 9.16
CA PRO A 13 -5.17 -13.39 10.60
C PRO A 13 -4.10 -12.43 11.17
N SER A 14 -2.92 -12.35 10.56
CA SER A 14 -1.97 -11.28 10.83
C SER A 14 -2.31 -10.06 9.97
N LEU A 15 -3.06 -9.10 10.52
CA LEU A 15 -3.38 -7.81 9.90
C LEU A 15 -2.11 -6.95 9.69
N LYS A 16 -1.36 -7.26 8.63
CA LYS A 16 -0.19 -6.49 8.21
C LYS A 16 -0.59 -5.48 7.16
N THR A 17 -0.13 -4.25 7.32
CA THR A 17 -0.27 -3.20 6.31
C THR A 17 1.06 -2.96 5.61
N TYR A 18 1.01 -2.72 4.31
CA TYR A 18 2.15 -2.28 3.53
C TYR A 18 1.82 -0.97 2.84
N VAL A 19 2.78 -0.05 2.89
CA VAL A 19 2.68 1.29 2.32
C VAL A 19 3.77 1.42 1.28
N GLY A 20 3.42 1.89 0.09
CA GLY A 20 4.37 2.16 -0.96
C GLY A 20 3.82 3.16 -1.97
N TRP A 21 4.64 3.47 -2.96
CA TRP A 21 4.22 4.27 -4.12
C TRP A 21 4.44 3.48 -5.41
N THR A 22 3.67 3.81 -6.44
CA THR A 22 3.76 3.20 -7.77
C THR A 22 3.11 4.12 -8.81
N THR A 23 3.39 3.91 -10.08
CA THR A 23 2.65 4.54 -11.19
C THR A 23 1.43 3.72 -11.60
N ASP A 24 1.39 2.42 -11.27
CA ASP A 24 0.30 1.51 -11.63
C ASP A 24 -0.05 0.59 -10.45
N ILE A 25 -1.13 0.94 -9.75
CA ILE A 25 -1.62 0.21 -8.57
C ILE A 25 -2.12 -1.18 -8.95
N LYS A 26 -2.80 -1.34 -10.10
CA LYS A 26 -3.39 -2.62 -10.51
C LYS A 26 -2.30 -3.65 -10.76
N LYS A 27 -1.29 -3.30 -11.57
CA LYS A 27 -0.13 -4.17 -11.82
C LYS A 27 0.63 -4.48 -10.54
N ARG A 28 0.78 -3.50 -9.65
CA ARG A 28 1.49 -3.68 -8.39
C ARG A 28 0.75 -4.64 -7.45
N LEU A 29 -0.57 -4.49 -7.31
CA LEU A 29 -1.40 -5.37 -6.49
C LEU A 29 -1.38 -6.81 -7.03
N ALA A 30 -1.52 -6.98 -8.35
CA ALA A 30 -1.42 -8.29 -8.99
C ALA A 30 -0.07 -8.96 -8.71
N LYS A 31 1.05 -8.22 -8.79
CA LYS A 31 2.39 -8.74 -8.44
C LYS A 31 2.51 -9.15 -6.97
N HIS A 32 1.91 -8.40 -6.05
CA HIS A 32 1.89 -8.76 -4.63
C HIS A 32 1.11 -10.06 -4.38
N ASN A 33 -0.08 -10.19 -4.98
CA ASN A 33 -0.92 -11.39 -4.85
C ASN A 33 -0.31 -12.60 -5.58
N SER A 34 0.44 -12.38 -6.66
CA SER A 34 1.16 -13.45 -7.37
C SER A 34 2.47 -13.86 -6.69
N GLY A 35 2.78 -13.33 -5.49
CA GLY A 35 4.01 -13.63 -4.76
C GLY A 35 5.32 -13.09 -5.38
N LYS A 36 5.23 -12.32 -6.47
CA LYS A 36 6.37 -11.67 -7.17
C LYS A 36 6.58 -10.21 -6.73
N GLY A 37 5.94 -9.82 -5.62
CA GLY A 37 6.04 -8.48 -5.03
C GLY A 37 7.28 -8.32 -4.15
N ALA A 38 7.13 -7.62 -3.03
CA ALA A 38 8.18 -7.52 -2.03
C ALA A 38 8.33 -8.84 -1.25
N LYS A 39 9.54 -9.14 -0.76
CA LYS A 39 9.84 -10.34 0.06
C LYS A 39 8.86 -10.50 1.23
N SER A 40 8.51 -9.40 1.90
CA SER A 40 7.56 -9.36 3.02
C SER A 40 6.09 -9.62 2.63
N THR A 41 5.77 -9.49 1.34
CA THR A 41 4.40 -9.65 0.81
C THR A 41 4.09 -11.03 0.24
N ARG A 42 5.07 -11.95 0.20
CA ARG A 42 4.90 -13.28 -0.38
C ARG A 42 3.99 -14.16 0.49
N GLY A 43 3.14 -14.98 -0.15
CA GLY A 43 2.28 -15.97 0.53
C GLY A 43 1.10 -15.38 1.31
N ARG A 44 0.70 -14.13 1.02
CA ARG A 44 -0.47 -13.49 1.63
C ARG A 44 -1.35 -12.86 0.56
N ASN A 45 -2.65 -12.84 0.82
CA ASN A 45 -3.61 -12.09 0.02
C ASN A 45 -3.63 -10.65 0.49
N TRP A 46 -3.36 -9.74 -0.44
CA TRP A 46 -3.35 -8.30 -0.21
C TRP A 46 -4.58 -7.66 -0.83
N LYS A 47 -5.26 -6.84 -0.04
CA LYS A 47 -6.38 -6.01 -0.45
C LYS A 47 -5.95 -4.55 -0.42
N LEU A 48 -6.29 -3.81 -1.47
CA LEU A 48 -6.09 -2.37 -1.52
C LEU A 48 -7.13 -1.68 -0.64
N ILE A 49 -6.65 -0.89 0.33
CA ILE A 49 -7.51 -0.23 1.32
C ILE A 49 -7.47 1.29 1.17
N TYR A 50 -6.39 1.81 0.58
CA TYR A 50 -6.21 3.22 0.33
C TYR A 50 -5.34 3.45 -0.91
N LYS A 51 -5.69 4.47 -1.69
CA LYS A 51 -4.88 4.97 -2.80
C LYS A 51 -5.06 6.47 -2.93
N GLU A 52 -3.99 7.16 -3.31
CA GLU A 52 -3.99 8.60 -3.50
C GLU A 52 -3.10 8.95 -4.70
N LYS A 53 -3.56 9.88 -5.55
CA LYS A 53 -2.88 10.28 -6.79
C LYS A 53 -2.09 11.56 -6.57
N PHE A 54 -0.91 11.64 -7.18
CA PHE A 54 0.00 12.77 -7.13
C PHE A 54 0.58 13.06 -8.50
N ASP A 55 0.88 14.34 -8.75
CA ASP A 55 1.48 14.78 -10.01
C ASP A 55 2.99 14.57 -10.05
N THR A 56 3.63 14.50 -8.88
CA THR A 56 5.09 14.35 -8.76
C THR A 56 5.47 13.18 -7.85
N LYS A 57 6.58 12.52 -8.19
CA LYS A 57 7.17 11.43 -7.40
C LYS A 57 7.47 11.90 -5.97
N THR A 58 7.99 13.11 -5.81
CA THR A 58 8.36 13.69 -4.51
C THR A 58 7.15 13.84 -3.59
N LYS A 59 5.99 14.28 -4.11
CA LYS A 59 4.75 14.34 -3.33
C LYS A 59 4.31 12.95 -2.89
N ALA A 60 4.34 11.96 -3.79
CA ALA A 60 3.98 10.58 -3.49
C ALA A 60 4.89 9.96 -2.39
N MET A 61 6.20 10.18 -2.48
CA MET A 61 7.17 9.70 -1.49
C MET A 61 7.03 10.42 -0.13
N LYS A 62 6.81 11.74 -0.13
CA LYS A 62 6.51 12.49 1.11
C LYS A 62 5.25 11.96 1.79
N ARG A 63 4.20 11.67 1.02
CA ARG A 63 2.97 11.07 1.53
C ARG A 63 3.21 9.67 2.09
N GLU A 64 3.95 8.83 1.37
CA GLU A 64 4.33 7.49 1.82
C GLU A 64 5.04 7.55 3.17
N TYR A 65 6.01 8.45 3.33
CA TYR A 65 6.72 8.65 4.59
C TYR A 65 5.79 9.10 5.72
N LYS A 66 4.87 10.04 5.44
CA LYS A 66 3.88 10.50 6.41
C LYS A 66 2.97 9.36 6.87
N ILE A 67 2.41 8.58 5.94
CA ILE A 67 1.60 7.40 6.25
C ILE A 67 2.45 6.33 6.96
N LYS A 68 3.76 6.28 6.71
CA LYS A 68 4.65 5.33 7.38
C LYS A 68 4.82 5.62 8.86
N LYS A 69 4.89 6.89 9.24
CA LYS A 69 4.97 7.33 10.64
C LYS A 69 3.61 7.41 11.33
N ASP A 70 2.55 7.63 10.56
CA ASP A 70 1.20 7.80 11.11
C ASP A 70 0.54 6.45 11.42
N GLN A 71 0.83 5.93 12.61
CA GLN A 71 0.25 4.68 13.11
C GLN A 71 -1.27 4.80 13.31
N SER A 72 -1.76 5.99 13.70
CA SER A 72 -3.18 6.24 13.92
C SER A 72 -3.98 6.12 12.63
N PHE A 73 -3.45 6.66 11.54
CA PHE A 73 -4.05 6.58 10.21
C PHE A 73 -4.09 5.14 9.71
N ARG A 74 -3.02 4.37 9.90
CA ARG A 74 -2.98 2.95 9.54
C ARG A 74 -4.00 2.12 10.33
N ASN A 75 -4.15 2.37 11.63
CA ASN A 75 -5.14 1.69 12.46
C ASN A 75 -6.57 2.02 12.01
N LYS A 76 -6.86 3.29 11.68
CA LYS A 76 -8.16 3.68 11.10
C LYS A 76 -8.46 2.93 9.81
N LEU A 77 -7.46 2.78 8.93
CA LEU A 77 -7.63 2.04 7.68
C LEU A 77 -7.84 0.53 7.93
N ARG A 78 -7.18 -0.05 8.94
CA ARG A 78 -7.38 -1.46 9.32
C ARG A 78 -8.78 -1.73 9.85
N ASN A 79 -9.33 -0.82 10.64
CA ASN A 79 -10.68 -0.95 11.20
C ASN A 79 -11.80 -0.81 10.16
N LYS A 80 -11.45 -0.45 8.91
CA LYS A 80 -12.40 -0.25 7.81
C LYS A 80 -12.52 -1.47 6.89
N ILE A 81 -11.86 -2.57 7.23
CA ILE A 81 -11.79 -3.84 6.47
C ILE A 81 -12.57 -4.89 7.24
#